data_AF-A0A2V9BYU0-F1
#
_entry.id   AF-A0A2V9BYU0-F1
#
_cell.length_a   1.000
_cell.length_b   1.000
_cell.length_c   1.000
_cell.angle_alpha   90.00
_cell.angle_beta   90.00
_cell.angle_gamma   90.00
#
_symmetry.space_group_name_H-M   'P 1'
#
loop_
_entity.id
_entity.type
_entity.pdbx_description
1 polymer ?
#
loop_
_entity_poly.entity_id
_entity_poly.type
_entity_poly.pdbx_seq_one_letter_code
_entity_poly.pdbx_strand_id
1 'polypeptide(L)' 'MLYTFVMDYKGGIYISQVREKSPRRALRKWAEQLDISPIRGMGPKAKAQLITDLGQPDNAPTPITGVLNAWCASSLT' A
#
# COMPACT_ATOMS: atom_id res chain seq x y z
N MET A 1 -9.81 3.55 -12.50
CA MET A 1 -10.38 2.42 -11.72
C MET A 1 -10.30 2.76 -10.24
N LEU A 2 -11.24 2.27 -9.45
CA LEU A 2 -11.20 2.39 -7.99
C LEU A 2 -10.44 1.18 -7.43
N TYR A 3 -9.44 1.42 -6.58
CA TYR A 3 -8.67 0.39 -5.91
C TYR A 3 -8.93 0.47 -4.42
N THR A 4 -9.19 -0.67 -3.80
CA THR A 4 -9.29 -0.81 -2.34
C THR A 4 -7.98 -1.36 -1.83
N PHE A 5 -7.41 -0.70 -0.83
CA PHE A 5 -6.22 -1.14 -0.12
C PHE A 5 -6.63 -1.65 1.25
N VAL A 6 -6.17 -2.86 1.58
CA VAL A 6 -6.27 -3.46 2.91
C VAL A 6 -4.84 -3.63 3.40
N MET A 7 -4.47 -2.86 4.42
CA MET A 7 -3.13 -2.89 5.00
C MET A 7 -3.19 -3.51 6.38
N ASP A 8 -2.39 -4.56 6.59
CA ASP A 8 -2.03 -5.05 7.91
C ASP A 8 -0.78 -4.29 8.40
N TYR A 9 -0.86 -3.72 9.59
CA TYR A 9 0.30 -3.12 10.25
C TYR A 9 0.19 -3.24 11.77
N LYS A 10 1.16 -3.94 12.38
CA LYS A 10 1.26 -4.14 13.84
C LYS A 10 -0.05 -4.62 14.49
N GLY A 11 -0.76 -5.53 13.83
CA GLY A 11 -2.02 -6.09 14.31
C GLY A 11 -3.25 -5.20 14.11
N GLY A 12 -3.09 -4.05 13.45
CA GLY A 12 -4.20 -3.22 12.98
C GLY A 12 -4.49 -3.47 11.50
N ILE A 13 -5.78 -3.42 11.12
CA ILE A 13 -6.23 -3.46 9.74
C ILE A 13 -6.74 -2.08 9.33
N TYR A 14 -6.18 -1.54 8.26
CA TYR A 14 -6.48 -0.22 7.75
C TYR A 14 -6.98 -0.33 6.31
N ILE A 15 -8.13 0.29 6.03
CA ILE A 15 -8.78 0.20 4.72
C ILE A 15 -8.99 1.60 4.17
N SER A 16 -8.54 1.82 2.95
CA SER A 16 -8.81 3.05 2.21
C SER A 16 -8.88 2.78 0.71
N GLN A 17 -9.34 3.77 -0.05
CA GLN A 17 -9.50 3.63 -1.49
C GLN A 17 -8.86 4.79 -2.24
N VAL A 18 -8.30 4.49 -3.41
CA VAL A 18 -7.77 5.50 -4.33
C VAL A 18 -8.22 5.21 -5.76
N ARG A 19 -8.35 6.26 -6.57
CA ARG A 19 -8.61 6.14 -8.02
C ARG A 19 -7.33 6.31 -8.80
N GLU A 20 -7.04 5.32 -9.65
CA GLU A 20 -5.89 5.34 -10.57
C GLU A 20 -6.07 4.48 -11.83
N LYS A 21 -5.10 4.55 -12.76
CA LYS A 21 -5.14 3.81 -14.04
C LYS A 21 -4.49 2.42 -14.00
N SER A 22 -3.64 2.12 -13.01
CA SER A 22 -2.98 0.82 -12.89
C SER A 22 -2.67 0.48 -11.42
N PRO A 23 -2.47 -0.81 -11.08
CA PRO A 23 -2.16 -1.23 -9.71
C PRO A 23 -0.91 -0.55 -9.15
N ARG A 24 0.16 -0.45 -9.95
CA ARG A 24 1.40 0.21 -9.55
C ARG A 24 1.21 1.70 -9.24
N ARG A 25 0.45 2.41 -10.08
CA ARG A 25 0.14 3.83 -9.84
C ARG A 25 -0.79 4.00 -8.63
N ALA A 26 -1.75 3.10 -8.45
CA ALA A 26 -2.64 3.09 -7.30
C ALA A 26 -1.87 2.88 -5.98
N LEU A 27 -0.96 1.90 -5.93
CA LEU A 27 -0.15 1.58 -4.76
C LEU A 27 0.71 2.77 -4.34
N ARG A 28 1.39 3.41 -5.29
CA ARG A 28 2.19 4.62 -5.02
C ARG A 28 1.33 5.76 -4.49
N LYS A 29 0.23 6.08 -5.17
CA LYS A 29 -0.68 7.15 -4.75
C LYS A 29 -1.28 6.88 -3.37
N TRP A 30 -1.64 5.63 -3.10
CA TRP A 30 -2.14 5.22 -1.79
C TRP A 30 -1.09 5.44 -0.70
N ALA A 31 0.16 5.00 -0.91
CA ALA A 31 1.23 5.19 0.08
C ALA A 31 1.52 6.68 0.36
N GLU A 32 1.51 7.52 -0.68
CA GLU A 32 1.66 8.98 -0.57
C GLU A 32 0.50 9.62 0.24
N GLN A 33 -0.74 9.17 -0.01
CA GLN A 33 -1.97 9.72 0.61
C GLN A 33 -2.35 9.06 1.94
N LEU A 34 -1.67 7.99 2.37
CA LEU A 34 -1.98 7.27 3.61
C LEU A 34 -1.96 8.22 4.81
N ASP A 35 -3.10 8.39 5.45
CA ASP A 35 -3.19 9.10 6.72
C ASP A 35 -2.66 8.19 7.83
N ILE A 36 -1.53 8.59 8.42
CA ILE A 36 -0.85 7.84 9.47
C ILE A 36 -1.26 8.28 10.86
N SER A 37 -2.03 9.37 10.99
CA SER A 37 -2.46 9.87 12.30
C SER A 37 -3.27 8.84 13.11
N PRO A 38 -4.13 7.97 12.53
CA PRO A 38 -4.81 6.91 13.29
C PRO A 38 -3.99 5.62 13.44
N ILE A 39 -2.80 5.54 12.84
CA ILE A 39 -2.03 4.30 12.73
C ILE A 39 -1.01 4.22 13.87
N ARG A 40 -1.37 3.51 14.94
CA ARG A 40 -0.53 3.36 16.12
C ARG A 40 0.85 2.80 15.74
N GLY A 41 1.89 3.55 16.07
CA GLY A 41 3.28 3.12 15.86
C GLY A 41 3.81 3.35 14.45
N MET A 42 3.07 4.04 13.57
CA MET A 42 3.55 4.52 12.27
C MET A 42 3.82 6.02 12.33
N GLY A 43 5.11 6.40 12.32
CA GLY A 43 5.53 7.80 12.24
C GLY A 43 5.91 8.24 10.81
N PRO A 44 6.22 9.54 10.60
CA PRO A 44 6.61 10.06 9.29
C PRO A 44 7.79 9.32 8.65
N LYS A 45 8.77 8.89 9.47
CA LYS A 45 9.92 8.09 9.01
C LYS A 45 9.48 6.72 8.45
N ALA A 46 8.57 6.03 9.14
CA ALA A 46 8.04 4.75 8.68
C ALA A 46 7.23 4.91 7.39
N LYS A 47 6.44 5.98 7.28
CA LYS A 47 5.73 6.31 6.03
C LYS A 47 6.70 6.58 4.87
N ALA A 48 7.76 7.34 5.10
CA ALA A 48 8.76 7.63 4.08
C ALA A 48 9.46 6.34 3.60
N GLN A 49 9.75 5.41 4.52
CA GLN A 49 10.31 4.11 4.18
C GLN A 49 9.32 3.28 3.35
N LEU A 50 8.05 3.21 3.77
CA LEU A 50 6.98 2.53 3.02
C LEU A 50 6.88 3.03 1.58
N ILE A 51 6.88 4.35 1.37
CA ILE A 51 6.83 4.95 0.02
C ILE A 51 8.07 4.57 -0.79
N THR A 52 9.25 4.58 -0.17
CA THR A 52 10.51 4.24 -0.82
C THR A 52 10.54 2.77 -1.24
N ASP A 53 10.16 1.87 -0.34
CA ASP A 53 10.14 0.43 -0.56
C ASP A 53 9.17 0.07 -1.67
N LEU A 54 7.92 0.53 -1.60
CA LEU A 54 6.89 0.26 -2.61
C LEU A 54 7.19 0.93 -3.96
N GLY A 55 8.10 1.90 -3.99
CA GLY A 55 8.60 2.53 -5.22
C GLY A 55 9.61 1.68 -5.99
N GLN A 56 10.28 0.74 -5.31
CA GLN A 56 11.30 -0.10 -5.93
C GLN A 56 10.69 -1.05 -6.99
N PRO A 57 11.37 -1.29 -8.12
CA PRO A 57 10.91 -2.21 -9.15
C PRO A 57 10.60 -3.61 -8.62
N ASP A 58 11.44 -4.11 -7.70
CA ASP A 58 11.35 -5.45 -7.14
C ASP A 58 10.18 -5.62 -6.16
N ASN A 59 9.64 -4.52 -5.63
CA ASN A 59 8.49 -4.50 -4.71
C ASN A 59 7.19 -4.14 -5.45
N ALA A 60 7.12 -4.37 -6.75
CA ALA A 60 5.89 -4.20 -7.51
C ALA A 60 4.77 -5.12 -6.98
N PRO A 61 3.49 -4.67 -7.01
CA PRO A 61 2.38 -5.48 -6.55
C PRO A 61 2.26 -6.77 -7.37
N THR A 62 2.35 -7.92 -6.69
CA THR A 62 2.34 -9.26 -7.29
C THR A 62 0.90 -9.78 -7.41
N PRO A 63 0.44 -10.24 -8.59
CA PRO A 63 -0.92 -10.78 -8.75
C PRO A 63 -1.17 -12.00 -7.85
N ILE A 64 -2.34 -12.07 -7.22
CA ILE A 64 -2.75 -13.23 -6.42
C ILE A 64 -3.34 -14.29 -7.34
N THR A 65 -2.77 -15.49 -7.34
CA THR A 65 -3.24 -16.61 -8.16
C THR A 65 -4.68 -17.00 -7.79
N GLY A 66 -5.52 -17.20 -8.81
CA GLY A 66 -6.92 -17.61 -8.64
C GLY A 66 -7.90 -16.45 -8.36
N VAL A 67 -7.43 -15.21 -8.30
CA VAL A 67 -8.27 -14.03 -8.08
C VAL A 67 -8.08 -13.02 -9.22
N LEU A 68 -9.16 -12.38 -9.65
CA LEU A 68 -9.11 -11.32 -10.65
C LEU A 68 -8.93 -9.95 -9.99
N ASN A 69 -7.99 -9.16 -10.50
CA ASN A 69 -7.70 -7.80 -10.04
C ASN A 69 -7.36 -7.70 -8.53
N ALA A 70 -6.62 -8.68 -8.02
CA ALA A 70 -6.08 -8.65 -6.67
C ALA A 70 -4.56 -8.82 -6.72
N TRP A 71 -3.87 -8.04 -5.90
CA TRP A 71 -2.41 -8.03 -5.83
C TRP A 71 -1.95 -7.96 -4.37
N CYS A 72 -0.78 -8.53 -4.09
CA CYS A 72 -0.09 -8.43 -2.83
C CYS A 72 1.13 -7.50 -2.97
N ALA A 73 1.33 -6.62 -1.99
CA ALA A 73 2.54 -5.81 -1.86
C ALA A 73 2.97 -5.79 -0.39
N SER A 74 4.27 -5.79 -0.14
CA SER A 74 4.86 -5.80 1.19
C SER A 74 6.06 -4.85 1.25
N SER A 75 6.36 -4.34 2.43
CA SER A 75 7.51 -3.49 2.73
C SER A 75 8.13 -3.97 4.03
N LEU A 76 9.45 -3.78 4.20
CA LEU A 76 10.22 -4.27 5.35
C LEU A 76 10.16 -3.31 6.56
N THR A 77 9.17 -2.41 6.60
CA THR A 77 9.00 -1.36 7.63
C THR A 77 8.96 -1.85 9.07
#